data_AF-A0A392P4P9-F1
#
_entry.id   AF-A0A392P4P9-F1
#
_cell.length_a   1.000
_cell.length_b   1.000
_cell.length_c   1.000
_cell.angle_alpha   90.00
_cell.angle_beta   90.00
_cell.angle_gamma   90.00
#
_symmetry.space_group_name_H-M   'P 1'
#
loop_
_entity.id
_entity.type
_entity.pdbx_description
1 polymer ?
#
loop_
_entity_poly.entity_id
_entity_poly.type
_entity_poly.pdbx_seq_one_letter_code
_entity_poly.pdbx_strand_id
1 'polypeptide(L)'
;MKIATYANARTTLEARKGVGKAFITAFRSGAVMGFLLAANGLLVLFITINLFKIYYGDDWGGLFEAITGYGLGGSSMALFGRVGGGIYTKAADVGADLVGKVERNIPEDDPRNPAVIADNVGDNVGDIAGMGSDLFGSYAEASCAALVVASISSFGVNHEFTPMLFPLIISSVGLLVCLLTTLFATDFFEIKLVKEIEPALKKQLVISTALMTIGIAV
;
A
#
# COMPACT_ATOMS: atom_id res chain seq x y z
N MET A 1 6.46 5.59 -5.16
CA MET A 1 6.92 6.69 -6.06
C MET A 1 7.44 6.18 -7.41
N LYS A 2 8.53 5.39 -7.46
CA LYS A 2 9.18 4.97 -8.73
C LYS A 2 8.22 4.42 -9.80
N ILE A 3 7.32 3.51 -9.42
CA ILE A 3 6.34 2.94 -10.34
C ILE A 3 5.30 3.97 -10.81
N ALA A 4 4.86 4.87 -9.92
CA ALA A 4 3.88 5.91 -10.26
C ALA A 4 4.45 6.93 -11.26
N THR A 5 5.67 7.42 -11.03
CA THR A 5 6.39 8.31 -11.96
C THR A 5 6.77 7.64 -13.27
N TYR A 6 6.77 6.31 -13.32
CA TYR A 6 6.98 5.54 -14.54
C TYR A 6 5.66 5.30 -15.28
N ALA A 7 4.57 5.09 -14.56
CA ALA A 7 3.28 4.70 -15.13
C ALA A 7 2.43 5.88 -15.59
N ASN A 8 2.53 7.05 -14.95
CA ASN A 8 1.70 8.22 -15.23
C ASN A 8 1.62 8.58 -16.74
N ALA A 9 2.75 8.79 -17.40
CA ALA A 9 2.79 9.08 -18.84
C ALA A 9 2.29 7.92 -19.71
N ARG A 10 2.51 6.66 -19.27
CA ARG A 10 2.00 5.47 -19.98
C ARG A 10 0.48 5.41 -19.94
N THR A 11 -0.11 5.71 -18.78
CA THR A 11 -1.56 5.82 -18.62
C THR A 11 -2.13 6.89 -19.55
N THR A 12 -1.48 8.07 -19.65
CA THR A 12 -1.88 9.12 -20.61
C THR A 12 -1.80 8.64 -22.06
N LEU A 13 -0.74 7.92 -22.45
CA LEU A 13 -0.60 7.40 -23.81
C LEU A 13 -1.64 6.32 -24.14
N GLU A 14 -2.03 5.49 -23.17
CA GLU A 14 -3.05 4.46 -23.33
C GLU A 14 -4.48 5.01 -23.30
N ALA A 15 -4.71 6.17 -22.68
CA ALA A 15 -6.00 6.87 -22.72
C ALA A 15 -6.43 7.24 -24.16
N ARG A 16 -5.49 7.36 -25.10
CA ARG A 16 -5.77 7.51 -26.53
C ARG A 16 -6.54 6.33 -27.14
N LYS A 17 -6.48 5.15 -26.51
CA LYS A 17 -7.18 3.92 -26.93
C LYS A 17 -8.47 3.68 -26.14
N GLY A 18 -8.86 4.62 -25.27
CA GLY A 18 -10.06 4.55 -24.45
C GLY A 18 -9.79 4.25 -22.98
N VAL A 19 -10.84 4.40 -22.18
CA VAL A 19 -10.77 4.37 -20.71
C VAL A 19 -10.34 3.02 -20.15
N GLY A 20 -10.73 1.91 -20.80
CA GLY A 20 -10.33 0.57 -20.36
C GLY A 20 -8.82 0.36 -20.40
N LYS A 21 -8.15 0.78 -21.47
CA LYS A 21 -6.68 0.60 -21.60
C LYS A 21 -5.90 1.48 -20.62
N ALA A 22 -6.34 2.71 -20.41
CA ALA A 22 -5.77 3.58 -19.38
C ALA A 22 -5.96 2.98 -17.98
N PHE A 23 -7.17 2.52 -17.66
CA PHE A 23 -7.49 1.89 -16.38
C PHE A 23 -6.60 0.68 -16.11
N ILE A 24 -6.44 -0.23 -17.07
CA ILE A 24 -5.59 -1.42 -16.90
C ILE A 24 -4.13 -1.03 -16.61
N THR A 25 -3.62 -0.02 -17.31
CA THR A 25 -2.24 0.46 -17.10
C THR A 25 -2.06 1.06 -15.71
N ALA A 26 -2.99 1.90 -15.27
CA ALA A 26 -2.98 2.49 -13.94
C ALA A 26 -3.15 1.42 -12.85
N PHE A 27 -4.12 0.51 -13.00
CA PHE A 27 -4.44 -0.53 -12.02
C PHE A 27 -3.29 -1.55 -11.88
N ARG A 28 -2.69 -2.01 -12.99
CA ARG A 28 -1.50 -2.87 -12.95
C ARG A 28 -0.33 -2.18 -12.25
N SER A 29 -0.15 -0.88 -12.47
CA SER A 29 0.91 -0.10 -11.83
C SER A 29 0.66 0.09 -10.33
N GLY A 30 -0.59 0.30 -9.92
CA GLY A 30 -1.01 0.31 -8.52
C GLY A 30 -0.80 -1.06 -7.84
N ALA A 31 -1.13 -2.15 -8.54
CA ALA A 31 -0.89 -3.51 -8.06
C ALA A 31 0.60 -3.78 -7.81
N VAL A 32 1.49 -3.31 -8.70
CA VAL A 32 2.95 -3.41 -8.48
C VAL A 32 3.37 -2.76 -7.16
N MET A 33 2.85 -1.56 -6.84
CA MET A 33 3.12 -0.93 -5.55
C MET A 33 2.58 -1.76 -4.38
N GLY A 34 1.32 -2.20 -4.45
CA GLY A 34 0.66 -2.96 -3.39
C GLY A 34 1.36 -4.29 -3.08
N PHE A 35 1.64 -5.11 -4.09
CA PHE A 35 2.32 -6.39 -3.92
C PHE A 35 3.76 -6.23 -3.43
N LEU A 36 4.51 -5.26 -3.95
CA LEU A 36 5.88 -5.02 -3.49
C LEU A 36 5.91 -4.58 -2.02
N LEU A 37 5.03 -3.66 -1.61
CA LEU A 37 4.97 -3.22 -0.21
C LEU A 37 4.58 -4.36 0.73
N ALA A 38 3.51 -5.09 0.41
CA ALA A 38 3.01 -6.16 1.25
C ALA A 38 3.99 -7.34 1.34
N ALA A 39 4.50 -7.82 0.19
CA ALA A 39 5.43 -8.96 0.17
C ALA A 39 6.78 -8.61 0.80
N ASN A 40 7.33 -7.42 0.53
CA ASN A 40 8.59 -7.01 1.12
C ASN A 40 8.45 -6.76 2.64
N GLY A 41 7.36 -6.13 3.08
CA GLY A 41 7.09 -5.91 4.49
C GLY A 41 6.98 -7.22 5.28
N LEU A 42 6.32 -8.22 4.70
CA LEU A 42 6.23 -9.57 5.24
C LEU A 42 7.58 -10.29 5.26
N LEU A 43 8.32 -10.24 4.16
CA LEU A 43 9.61 -10.93 4.03
C LEU A 43 10.64 -10.37 5.02
N VAL A 44 10.74 -9.04 5.14
CA VAL A 44 11.66 -8.39 6.07
C VAL A 44 11.30 -8.72 7.52
N LEU A 45 10.00 -8.69 7.87
CA LEU A 45 9.56 -9.09 9.21
C LEU A 45 9.91 -10.55 9.51
N PHE A 46 9.64 -11.46 8.57
CA PHE A 46 9.96 -12.88 8.71
C PHE A 46 11.46 -13.11 8.89
N ILE A 47 12.31 -12.48 8.07
CA ILE A 47 13.77 -12.58 8.18
C ILE A 47 14.23 -12.05 9.54
N THR A 48 13.72 -10.89 9.96
CA THR A 48 14.11 -10.26 11.24
C THR A 48 13.78 -11.16 12.42
N ILE A 49 12.58 -11.78 12.43
CA ILE A 49 12.18 -12.76 13.46
C ILE A 49 13.17 -13.93 13.50
N ASN A 50 13.50 -14.52 12.35
CA ASN A 50 14.42 -15.67 12.30
C ASN A 50 15.85 -15.29 12.73
N LEU A 51 16.34 -14.10 12.38
CA LEU A 51 17.65 -13.62 12.82
C LEU A 51 17.68 -13.36 14.33
N PHE A 52 16.66 -12.72 14.88
CA PHE A 52 16.60 -12.42 16.31
C PHE A 52 16.43 -13.71 17.13
N LYS A 53 15.74 -14.71 16.58
CA LYS A 53 15.62 -16.05 17.19
C LYS A 53 16.97 -16.73 17.43
N ILE A 54 17.99 -16.48 16.60
CA ILE A 54 19.34 -17.04 16.81
C ILE A 54 19.94 -16.54 18.13
N TYR A 55 19.67 -15.28 18.49
CA TYR A 55 20.19 -14.67 19.71
C TYR A 55 19.32 -14.98 20.94
N TYR A 56 18.01 -14.82 20.83
CA TYR A 56 17.08 -14.97 21.97
C TYR A 56 16.77 -16.43 22.32
N GLY A 57 16.95 -17.38 21.40
CA GLY A 57 16.69 -18.80 21.66
C GLY A 57 15.25 -19.06 22.10
N ASP A 58 15.10 -19.47 23.37
CA ASP A 58 13.81 -19.79 23.99
C ASP A 58 13.14 -18.56 24.66
N ASP A 59 13.83 -17.41 24.76
CA ASP A 59 13.21 -16.18 25.26
C ASP A 59 12.39 -15.48 24.16
N TRP A 60 11.23 -16.05 23.85
CA TRP A 60 10.34 -15.49 22.83
C TRP A 60 9.65 -14.21 23.30
N GLY A 61 9.49 -14.01 24.61
CA GLY A 61 8.99 -12.76 25.18
C GLY A 61 9.89 -11.59 24.79
N GLY A 62 11.18 -11.68 25.14
CA GLY A 62 12.18 -10.66 24.79
C GLY A 62 12.37 -10.50 23.28
N LEU A 63 12.30 -11.61 22.52
CA LEU A 63 12.39 -11.58 21.06
C LEU A 63 11.30 -10.70 20.44
N PHE A 64 10.04 -11.01 20.73
CA PHE A 64 8.92 -10.31 20.08
C PHE A 64 8.70 -8.92 20.66
N GLU A 65 9.10 -8.66 21.91
CA GLU A 65 9.24 -7.32 22.46
C GLU A 65 10.25 -6.49 21.65
N ALA A 66 11.43 -7.02 21.34
CA ALA A 66 12.41 -6.33 20.50
C ALA A 66 11.91 -6.09 19.07
N ILE A 67 11.16 -7.04 18.50
CA ILE A 67 10.54 -6.92 17.16
C ILE A 67 9.52 -5.79 17.09
N THR A 68 8.89 -5.37 18.20
CA THR A 68 7.96 -4.22 18.18
C THR A 68 8.59 -2.92 17.66
N GLY A 69 9.92 -2.79 17.77
CA GLY A 69 10.68 -1.69 17.17
C GLY A 69 10.53 -1.58 15.64
N TYR A 70 10.18 -2.67 14.95
CA TYR A 70 9.90 -2.68 13.51
C TYR A 70 8.69 -1.79 13.16
N GLY A 71 7.58 -1.96 13.87
CA GLY A 71 6.38 -1.13 13.71
C GLY A 71 6.65 0.32 14.07
N LEU A 72 7.31 0.56 15.20
CA LEU A 72 7.70 1.90 15.66
C LEU A 72 8.53 2.63 14.60
N GLY A 73 9.54 1.98 14.02
CA GLY A 73 10.36 2.56 12.97
C GLY A 73 9.56 2.90 11.71
N GLY A 74 8.69 1.98 11.28
CA GLY A 74 7.81 2.18 10.13
C GLY A 74 6.92 3.42 10.26
N SER A 75 6.17 3.52 11.35
CA SER A 75 5.24 4.63 11.57
C SER A 75 5.94 5.95 11.89
N SER A 76 7.09 5.91 12.58
CA SER A 76 7.89 7.11 12.81
C SER A 76 8.31 7.77 11.50
N MET A 77 8.78 6.97 10.53
CA MET A 77 9.17 7.48 9.22
C MET A 77 7.94 7.84 8.36
N ALA A 78 6.86 7.07 8.48
CA ALA A 78 5.60 7.36 7.80
C ALA A 78 5.01 8.72 8.20
N LEU A 79 5.11 9.10 9.48
CA LEU A 79 4.67 10.40 9.98
C LEU A 79 5.33 11.54 9.21
N PHE A 80 6.66 11.52 9.12
CA PHE A 80 7.40 12.56 8.38
C PHE A 80 7.10 12.52 6.88
N GLY A 81 7.00 11.33 6.28
CA GLY A 81 6.67 11.18 4.86
C GLY A 81 5.29 11.74 4.52
N ARG A 82 4.28 11.44 5.35
CA ARG A 82 2.90 11.88 5.15
C ARG A 82 2.73 13.37 5.40
N VAL A 83 3.31 13.90 6.48
CA VAL A 83 3.22 15.33 6.80
C VAL A 83 4.02 16.15 5.79
N GLY A 84 5.28 15.78 5.53
CA GLY A 84 6.13 16.51 4.59
C GLY A 84 5.60 16.46 3.15
N GLY A 85 5.22 15.28 2.67
CA GLY A 85 4.62 15.12 1.35
C GLY A 85 3.25 15.78 1.23
N GLY A 86 2.43 15.72 2.29
CA GLY A 86 1.13 16.38 2.36
C GLY A 86 1.22 17.91 2.28
N ILE A 87 2.16 18.50 3.02
CA ILE A 87 2.43 19.95 2.95
C ILE A 87 2.88 20.33 1.54
N TYR A 88 3.80 19.56 0.94
CA TYR A 88 4.31 19.83 -0.40
C TYR A 88 3.18 19.80 -1.43
N THR A 89 2.38 18.72 -1.46
CA THR A 89 1.35 18.54 -2.47
C THR A 89 0.23 19.56 -2.33
N LYS A 90 -0.26 19.81 -1.10
CA LYS A 90 -1.40 20.71 -0.90
C LYS A 90 -1.04 22.18 -1.01
N ALA A 91 0.21 22.56 -0.75
CA ALA A 91 0.66 23.92 -1.05
C ALA A 91 0.68 24.19 -2.57
N ALA A 92 1.10 23.21 -3.37
CA ALA A 92 1.16 23.34 -4.83
C ALA A 92 -0.23 23.28 -5.48
N ASP A 93 -1.03 22.26 -5.13
CA ASP A 93 -2.41 22.01 -5.59
C ASP A 93 -3.30 23.26 -5.38
N VAL A 94 -3.41 23.73 -4.13
CA VAL A 94 -4.24 24.90 -3.81
C VAL A 94 -3.76 26.17 -4.52
N GLY A 95 -2.44 26.37 -4.64
CA GLY A 95 -1.89 27.53 -5.34
C GLY A 95 -2.12 27.48 -6.85
N ALA A 96 -1.97 26.31 -7.46
CA ALA A 96 -2.18 26.09 -8.88
C ALA A 96 -3.65 26.32 -9.25
N ASP A 97 -4.56 25.72 -8.48
CA ASP A 97 -5.99 25.73 -8.77
C ASP A 97 -6.62 27.10 -8.56
N LEU A 98 -6.30 27.79 -7.46
CA LEU A 98 -6.91 29.10 -7.18
C LEU A 98 -6.51 30.13 -8.23
N VAL A 99 -5.21 30.29 -8.50
CA VAL A 99 -4.74 31.29 -9.47
C VAL A 99 -5.12 30.88 -10.89
N GLY A 100 -4.97 29.60 -11.24
CA GLY A 100 -5.27 29.10 -12.58
C GLY A 100 -6.76 29.18 -12.91
N LYS A 101 -7.58 28.44 -12.17
CA LYS A 101 -9.00 28.23 -12.50
C LYS A 101 -9.86 29.42 -12.09
N VAL A 102 -9.64 29.99 -10.91
CA VAL A 102 -10.54 31.02 -10.35
C VAL A 102 -10.15 32.43 -10.79
N GLU A 103 -8.86 32.79 -10.72
CA GLU A 103 -8.43 34.16 -11.03
C GLU A 103 -8.15 34.38 -12.52
N ARG A 104 -7.46 33.44 -13.16
CA ARG A 104 -6.97 33.59 -14.54
C ARG A 104 -7.83 32.89 -15.59
N ASN A 105 -8.85 32.13 -15.17
CA ASN A 105 -9.74 31.37 -16.05
C ASN A 105 -8.97 30.50 -17.08
N ILE A 106 -7.84 29.92 -16.67
CA ILE A 106 -7.14 28.91 -17.46
C ILE A 106 -7.53 27.51 -16.97
N PRO A 107 -7.47 26.48 -17.83
CA PRO A 107 -7.74 25.10 -17.42
C PRO A 107 -6.87 24.63 -16.24
N GLU A 108 -7.36 23.61 -15.52
CA GLU A 108 -6.55 22.83 -14.59
C GLU A 108 -5.38 22.15 -15.32
N ASP A 109 -4.25 21.99 -14.63
CA ASP A 109 -3.00 21.46 -15.19
C ASP A 109 -2.46 22.22 -16.43
N ASP A 110 -2.84 23.48 -16.64
CA ASP A 110 -2.37 24.24 -17.79
C ASP A 110 -0.84 24.48 -17.73
N PRO A 111 -0.08 24.18 -18.80
CA PRO A 111 1.38 24.27 -18.79
C PRO A 111 1.92 25.70 -18.60
N ARG A 112 1.07 26.74 -18.71
CA ARG A 112 1.44 28.13 -18.42
C ARG A 112 1.48 28.44 -16.93
N ASN A 113 0.83 27.62 -16.11
CA ASN A 113 0.80 27.79 -14.66
C ASN A 113 2.10 27.20 -14.05
N PRO A 114 2.95 28.03 -13.42
CA PRO A 114 4.24 27.57 -12.90
C PRO A 114 4.13 26.58 -11.74
N ALA A 115 2.95 26.46 -11.10
CA ALA A 115 2.75 25.55 -9.98
C ALA A 115 2.42 24.10 -10.41
N VAL A 116 2.03 23.86 -11.68
CA VAL A 116 1.52 22.55 -12.15
C VAL A 116 2.57 21.44 -12.05
N ILE A 117 3.85 21.75 -12.25
CA ILE A 117 4.92 20.76 -12.06
C ILE A 117 5.03 20.37 -10.58
N ALA A 118 4.94 21.33 -9.66
CA ALA A 118 5.00 21.05 -8.24
C ALA A 118 3.78 20.25 -7.78
N ASP A 119 2.60 20.53 -8.35
CA ASP A 119 1.36 19.81 -8.08
C ASP A 119 1.47 18.33 -8.47
N ASN A 120 1.81 18.04 -9.73
CA ASN A 120 1.97 16.67 -10.23
C ASN A 120 3.15 15.92 -9.57
N VAL A 121 4.20 16.63 -9.12
CA VAL A 121 5.24 16.04 -8.26
C VAL A 121 4.67 15.70 -6.89
N GLY A 122 3.83 16.57 -6.34
CA GLY A 122 3.11 16.41 -5.08
C GLY A 122 2.34 15.11 -4.99
N ASP A 123 1.58 14.74 -6.03
CA ASP A 123 0.85 13.46 -6.07
C ASP A 123 1.77 12.26 -5.82
N ASN A 124 2.99 12.29 -6.36
CA ASN A 124 3.93 11.19 -6.24
C ASN A 124 4.66 11.17 -4.89
N VAL A 125 4.82 12.34 -4.25
CA VAL A 125 5.54 12.53 -2.99
C VAL A 125 4.60 12.35 -1.78
N GLY A 126 3.44 13.00 -1.78
CA GLY A 126 2.43 12.86 -0.75
C GLY A 126 1.60 11.60 -0.95
N ASP A 127 0.77 11.61 -1.99
CA ASP A 127 -0.32 10.65 -2.16
C ASP A 127 0.17 9.24 -2.49
N ILE A 128 1.38 9.10 -3.04
CA ILE A 128 2.01 7.81 -3.27
C ILE A 128 3.06 7.48 -2.21
N ALA A 129 4.11 8.30 -2.02
CA ALA A 129 5.20 7.92 -1.13
C ALA A 129 4.77 7.95 0.35
N GLY A 130 4.10 9.03 0.78
CA GLY A 130 3.56 9.15 2.13
C GLY A 130 2.54 8.06 2.45
N MET A 131 1.56 7.83 1.56
CA MET A 131 0.55 6.77 1.72
C MET A 131 1.17 5.37 1.76
N GLY A 132 2.18 5.10 0.93
CA GLY A 132 2.88 3.82 0.95
C GLY A 132 3.57 3.54 2.29
N SER A 133 4.25 4.54 2.86
CA SER A 133 4.86 4.41 4.18
C SER A 133 3.83 4.27 5.30
N ASP A 134 2.71 4.98 5.21
CA ASP A 134 1.60 4.93 6.16
C ASP A 134 0.96 3.53 6.26
N LEU A 135 0.65 2.93 5.11
CA LEU A 135 0.10 1.57 5.07
C LEU A 135 1.12 0.52 5.51
N PHE A 136 2.41 0.72 5.22
CA PHE A 136 3.46 -0.13 5.76
C PHE A 136 3.52 -0.07 7.29
N GLY A 137 3.48 1.13 7.88
CA GLY A 137 3.43 1.30 9.34
C GLY A 137 2.23 0.58 9.96
N SER A 138 1.05 0.74 9.36
CA SER A 138 -0.18 0.05 9.78
C SER A 138 -0.03 -1.48 9.76
N TYR A 139 0.55 -2.04 8.69
CA TYR A 139 0.83 -3.47 8.56
C TYR A 139 1.83 -3.96 9.63
N ALA A 140 2.93 -3.23 9.80
CA ALA A 140 4.01 -3.57 10.71
C ALA A 140 3.54 -3.55 12.16
N GLU A 141 2.83 -2.50 12.58
CA GLU A 141 2.29 -2.37 13.94
C GLU A 141 1.24 -3.43 14.25
N ALA A 142 0.27 -3.66 13.36
CA ALA A 142 -0.75 -4.69 13.57
C ALA A 142 -0.13 -6.08 13.74
N SER A 143 0.88 -6.40 12.93
CA SER A 143 1.62 -7.66 13.03
C SER A 143 2.42 -7.74 14.34
N CYS A 144 3.17 -6.70 14.69
CA CYS A 144 3.98 -6.68 15.91
C CYS A 144 3.12 -6.75 17.19
N ALA A 145 1.97 -6.05 17.20
CA ALA A 145 1.03 -6.07 18.32
C ALA A 145 0.45 -7.48 18.54
N ALA A 146 0.09 -8.19 17.47
CA ALA A 146 -0.36 -9.58 17.58
C ALA A 146 0.76 -10.50 18.10
N LEU A 147 1.99 -10.30 17.61
CA LEU A 147 3.16 -11.11 18.02
C LEU A 147 3.51 -10.91 19.49
N VAL A 148 3.61 -9.68 20.00
CA VAL A 148 3.99 -9.44 21.40
C VAL A 148 2.96 -9.97 22.40
N VAL A 149 1.68 -10.00 22.04
CA VAL A 149 0.64 -10.64 22.88
C VAL A 149 0.74 -12.16 22.78
N ALA A 150 0.96 -12.70 21.58
CA ALA A 150 1.10 -14.14 21.36
C ALA A 150 2.36 -14.72 22.03
N SER A 151 3.44 -13.94 22.16
CA SER A 151 4.73 -14.39 22.72
C SER A 151 4.66 -14.70 24.22
N ILE A 152 3.75 -14.07 24.95
CA ILE A 152 3.49 -14.34 26.37
C ILE A 152 2.27 -15.26 26.58
N SER A 153 1.60 -15.64 25.49
CA SER A 153 0.48 -16.59 25.50
C SER A 153 0.99 -18.04 25.37
N SER A 154 0.09 -19.02 25.35
CA SER A 154 0.47 -20.44 25.19
C SER A 154 1.33 -20.70 23.97
N PHE A 155 1.12 -19.98 22.87
CA PHE A 155 1.89 -20.12 21.63
C PHE A 155 3.38 -19.79 21.83
N GLY A 156 3.68 -18.73 22.58
CA GLY A 156 5.06 -18.34 22.87
C GLY A 156 5.69 -19.12 24.02
N VAL A 157 4.93 -19.40 25.08
CA VAL A 157 5.41 -20.14 26.26
C VAL A 157 5.74 -21.60 25.95
N ASN A 158 4.96 -22.24 25.06
CA ASN A 158 5.20 -23.61 24.61
C ASN A 158 6.13 -23.68 23.39
N HIS A 159 6.65 -22.55 22.91
CA HIS A 159 7.50 -22.44 21.71
C HIS A 159 6.87 -23.05 20.45
N GLU A 160 5.54 -22.89 20.30
CA GLU A 160 4.78 -23.36 19.15
C GLU A 160 4.93 -22.38 17.98
N PHE A 161 5.89 -22.65 17.09
CA PHE A 161 6.29 -21.70 16.05
C PHE A 161 5.18 -21.37 15.04
N THR A 162 4.38 -22.36 14.62
CA THR A 162 3.33 -22.15 13.62
C THR A 162 2.19 -21.27 14.15
N PRO A 163 1.58 -21.55 15.32
CA PRO A 163 0.60 -20.65 15.92
C PRO A 163 1.16 -19.27 16.26
N MET A 164 2.43 -19.19 16.66
CA MET A 164 3.09 -17.90 16.92
C MET A 164 3.14 -17.00 15.67
N LEU A 165 3.38 -17.59 14.50
CA LEU A 165 3.42 -16.86 13.22
C LEU A 165 2.07 -16.73 12.51
N PHE A 166 0.97 -17.03 13.18
CA PHE A 166 -0.38 -16.88 12.63
C PHE A 166 -0.66 -15.53 11.91
N PRO A 167 -0.28 -14.34 12.45
CA PRO A 167 -0.48 -13.08 11.72
C PRO A 167 0.28 -13.01 10.38
N LEU A 168 1.46 -13.63 10.29
CA LEU A 168 2.24 -13.69 9.06
C LEU A 168 1.65 -14.70 8.07
N ILE A 169 1.07 -15.80 8.56
CA ILE A 169 0.35 -16.78 7.73
C ILE A 169 -0.88 -16.12 7.10
N ILE A 170 -1.69 -15.39 7.88
CA ILE A 170 -2.81 -14.61 7.36
C ILE A 170 -2.35 -13.66 6.26
N SER A 171 -1.28 -12.90 6.50
CA SER A 171 -0.73 -11.97 5.51
C SER A 171 -0.25 -12.67 4.23
N SER A 172 0.33 -13.87 4.37
CA SER A 172 0.79 -14.70 3.25
C SER A 172 -0.38 -15.19 2.38
N VAL A 173 -1.46 -15.67 3.01
CA VAL A 173 -2.69 -16.06 2.30
C VAL A 173 -3.33 -14.83 1.64
N GLY A 174 -3.31 -13.69 2.32
CA GLY A 174 -3.80 -12.41 1.79
C GLY A 174 -3.12 -12.01 0.48
N LEU A 175 -1.81 -12.21 0.33
CA LEU A 175 -1.10 -11.97 -0.93
C LEU A 175 -1.64 -12.85 -2.07
N LEU A 176 -1.91 -14.13 -1.81
CA LEU A 176 -2.46 -15.04 -2.82
C LEU A 176 -3.89 -14.66 -3.18
N VAL A 177 -4.72 -14.33 -2.20
CA VAL A 177 -6.09 -13.88 -2.41
C VAL A 177 -6.12 -12.59 -3.23
N CYS A 178 -5.28 -11.61 -2.90
CA CYS A 178 -5.17 -10.37 -3.65
C CYS A 178 -4.66 -10.60 -5.08
N LEU A 179 -3.75 -11.57 -5.29
CA LEU A 179 -3.28 -11.94 -6.63
C LEU A 179 -4.44 -12.46 -7.48
N LEU A 180 -5.23 -13.39 -6.96
CA LEU A 180 -6.42 -13.90 -7.65
C LEU A 180 -7.44 -12.81 -7.91
N THR A 181 -7.67 -11.93 -6.93
CA THR A 181 -8.62 -10.81 -7.04
C THR A 181 -8.21 -9.82 -8.13
N THR A 182 -6.91 -9.55 -8.25
CA THR A 182 -6.33 -8.64 -9.26
C THR A 182 -6.68 -9.09 -10.69
N LEU A 183 -6.65 -10.40 -10.96
CA LEU A 183 -6.98 -10.98 -12.28
C LEU A 183 -8.40 -10.63 -12.75
N PHE A 184 -9.34 -10.40 -11.81
CA PHE A 184 -10.70 -9.98 -12.16
C PHE A 184 -10.72 -8.57 -12.75
N ALA A 185 -9.87 -7.65 -12.28
CA ALA A 185 -9.79 -6.30 -12.84
C ALA A 185 -8.82 -6.19 -14.02
N THR A 186 -7.82 -7.08 -14.13
CA THR A 186 -6.78 -6.98 -15.16
C THR A 186 -6.99 -7.83 -16.40
N ASP A 187 -7.73 -8.94 -16.32
CA ASP A 187 -7.82 -9.93 -17.39
C ASP A 187 -9.27 -10.39 -17.65
N PHE A 188 -10.06 -10.69 -16.60
CA PHE A 188 -11.42 -11.25 -16.79
C PHE A 188 -12.48 -10.21 -17.16
N PHE A 189 -12.28 -8.95 -16.80
CA PHE A 189 -13.21 -7.86 -17.12
C PHE A 189 -12.48 -6.71 -17.80
N GLU A 190 -13.11 -6.12 -18.81
CA GLU A 190 -12.64 -4.91 -19.47
C GLU A 190 -13.67 -3.79 -19.29
N ILE A 191 -13.19 -2.60 -18.95
CA ILE A 191 -14.01 -1.40 -18.76
C ILE A 191 -14.25 -0.73 -20.10
N LYS A 192 -15.52 -0.49 -20.44
CA LYS A 192 -15.92 0.16 -21.69
C LYS A 192 -16.44 1.57 -21.45
N LEU A 193 -17.11 1.79 -20.32
CA LEU A 193 -17.74 3.06 -19.98
C LEU A 193 -17.15 3.64 -18.69
N VAL A 194 -17.10 4.97 -18.59
CA VAL A 194 -16.56 5.68 -17.41
C VAL A 194 -17.29 5.28 -16.13
N LYS A 195 -18.61 5.08 -16.19
CA LYS A 195 -19.45 4.65 -15.06
C LYS A 195 -19.10 3.26 -14.49
N GLU A 196 -18.30 2.47 -15.19
CA GLU A 196 -17.90 1.13 -14.77
C GLU A 196 -16.61 1.13 -13.93
N ILE A 197 -15.89 2.26 -13.86
CA ILE A 197 -14.62 2.39 -13.12
C ILE A 197 -14.83 2.19 -11.62
N GLU A 198 -15.72 2.96 -10.99
CA GLU A 198 -15.98 2.83 -9.56
C GLU A 198 -16.54 1.44 -9.18
N PRO A 199 -17.54 0.87 -9.90
CA PRO A 199 -17.96 -0.50 -9.65
C PRO A 199 -16.84 -1.54 -9.78
N ALA A 200 -15.92 -1.37 -10.74
CA ALA A 200 -14.79 -2.28 -10.90
C ALA A 200 -13.84 -2.24 -9.69
N LEU A 201 -13.51 -1.03 -9.20
CA LEU A 201 -12.69 -0.85 -8.00
C LEU A 201 -13.40 -1.40 -6.75
N LYS A 202 -14.70 -1.14 -6.60
CA LYS A 202 -15.49 -1.67 -5.47
C LYS A 202 -15.58 -3.20 -5.50
N LYS A 203 -15.70 -3.80 -6.69
CA LYS A 203 -15.70 -5.27 -6.84
C LYS A 203 -14.40 -5.90 -6.34
N GLN A 204 -13.25 -5.23 -6.49
CA GLN A 204 -11.99 -5.73 -5.94
C GLN A 204 -12.08 -5.90 -4.42
N LEU A 205 -12.62 -4.92 -3.71
CA LEU A 205 -12.81 -5.00 -2.25
C LEU A 205 -13.78 -6.13 -1.85
N VAL A 206 -14.90 -6.28 -2.58
CA VAL A 206 -15.89 -7.32 -2.29
C VAL A 206 -15.33 -8.73 -2.53
N ILE A 207 -14.66 -8.92 -3.67
CA ILE A 207 -14.06 -10.21 -4.04
C ILE A 207 -12.94 -10.58 -3.06
N SER A 208 -12.03 -9.66 -2.76
CA SER A 208 -10.93 -9.93 -1.82
C SER A 208 -11.46 -10.25 -0.43
N THR A 209 -12.49 -9.54 0.04
CA THR A 209 -13.11 -9.81 1.35
C THR A 209 -13.74 -11.20 1.40
N ALA A 210 -14.53 -11.57 0.40
CA ALA A 210 -15.17 -12.89 0.35
C ALA A 210 -14.14 -14.03 0.28
N LEU A 211 -13.13 -13.90 -0.60
CA LEU A 211 -12.07 -14.89 -0.74
C LEU A 211 -11.20 -14.98 0.52
N MET A 212 -10.89 -13.85 1.16
CA MET A 212 -10.09 -13.84 2.38
C MET A 212 -10.85 -14.44 3.57
N THR A 213 -12.17 -14.24 3.63
CA THR A 213 -13.01 -14.88 4.66
C THR A 213 -12.91 -16.40 4.61
N ILE A 214 -12.90 -16.97 3.40
CA ILE A 214 -12.66 -18.40 3.18
C ILE A 214 -11.21 -18.76 3.50
N GLY A 215 -10.24 -17.93 3.07
CA GLY A 215 -8.81 -18.17 3.28
C GLY A 215 -8.36 -18.12 4.74
N ILE A 216 -9.09 -17.43 5.63
CA ILE A 216 -8.84 -17.43 7.09
C ILE A 216 -9.53 -18.61 7.77
N ALA A 217 -10.62 -19.13 7.21
CA ALA A 217 -11.41 -20.21 7.80
C ALA A 217 -10.78 -21.61 7.63
N VAL A 218 -9.82 -21.74 6.71
CA VAL A 218 -9.07 -22.98 6.41
C VAL A 218 -7.68 -22.89 7.02
#